data_AF-G0NLK4-F1
#
_entry.id   AF-G0NLK4-F1
#
_cell.length_a   1.000
_cell.length_b   1.000
_cell.length_c   1.000
_cell.angle_alpha   90.00
_cell.angle_beta   90.00
_cell.angle_gamma   90.00
#
_symmetry.space_group_name_H-M   'P 1'
#
loop_
_entity.id
_entity.type
_entity.pdbx_description
1 polymer ?
#
loop_
_entity_poly.entity_id
_entity_poly.type
_entity_poly.pdbx_seq_one_letter_code
_entity_poly.pdbx_strand_id
1 'polypeptide(L)'
;MTVQFFKEILTEPALKNFEFLCLDKGEIDAECLDLVMETAHSNRDLHIYEMKIPEDYYHENAFKFYDIKYREAKWVRIEHLFTLKNSHIVNIGRHNLTYFDLNTYIKFWINNDHDMVRLLALNMSTFEPEILFDGIVVFLARRRGLTFHLV
;
A
#
# COMPACT_ATOMS: atom_id res chain seq x y z
N MET A 1 -1.24 1.09 24.44
CA MET A 1 -0.96 -0.36 24.42
C MET A 1 0.54 -0.52 24.62
N THR A 2 1.03 -1.46 25.41
CA THR A 2 2.49 -1.67 25.54
C THR A 2 2.98 -2.60 24.43
N VAL A 3 4.23 -2.44 24.00
CA VAL A 3 4.90 -3.33 23.03
C VAL A 3 4.72 -4.78 23.42
N GLN A 4 4.98 -5.08 24.69
CA GLN A 4 4.92 -6.44 25.23
C GLN A 4 3.54 -7.08 25.11
N PHE A 5 2.47 -6.35 25.44
CA PHE A 5 1.10 -6.86 25.32
C PHE A 5 0.70 -7.07 23.85
N PHE A 6 1.16 -6.19 22.95
CA PHE A 6 0.92 -6.35 21.52
C PHE A 6 1.66 -7.57 20.94
N LYS A 7 2.91 -7.82 21.38
CA LYS A 7 3.66 -9.05 21.06
C LYS A 7 2.89 -10.28 21.52
N GLU A 8 2.36 -10.26 22.74
CA GLU A 8 1.57 -11.37 23.31
C GLU A 8 0.33 -11.66 22.46
N ILE A 9 -0.40 -10.62 22.03
CA ILE A 9 -1.56 -10.78 21.12
C ILE A 9 -1.13 -11.40 19.78
N LEU A 10 -0.09 -10.88 19.13
CA LEU A 10 0.33 -11.37 17.80
C LEU A 10 0.93 -12.79 17.84
N THR A 11 1.47 -13.20 18.98
CA THR A 11 2.07 -14.53 19.17
C THR A 11 1.12 -15.55 19.79
N GLU A 12 -0.05 -15.11 20.27
CA GLU A 12 -1.09 -15.98 20.83
C GLU A 12 -1.48 -17.06 19.80
N PRO A 13 -1.32 -18.37 20.12
CA PRO A 13 -1.62 -19.45 19.19
C PRO A 13 -3.03 -19.39 18.58
N ALA A 14 -4.02 -18.92 19.36
CA ALA A 14 -5.38 -18.76 18.87
C ALA A 14 -5.52 -17.66 17.80
N LEU A 15 -4.60 -16.69 17.78
CA LEU A 15 -4.60 -15.57 16.84
C LEU A 15 -3.55 -15.73 15.72
N LYS A 16 -2.63 -16.69 15.84
CA LYS A 16 -1.53 -16.91 14.89
C LYS A 16 -1.95 -17.02 13.41
N ASN A 17 -3.15 -17.51 13.14
CA ASN A 17 -3.68 -17.74 11.78
C ASN A 17 -4.75 -16.72 11.37
N PHE A 18 -4.70 -15.49 11.87
CA PHE A 18 -5.63 -14.45 11.43
C PHE A 18 -5.52 -14.21 9.91
N GLU A 19 -6.67 -13.89 9.31
CA GLU A 19 -6.78 -13.46 7.91
C GLU A 19 -6.83 -11.93 7.80
N PHE A 20 -7.25 -11.25 8.87
CA PHE A 20 -7.48 -9.80 8.87
C PHE A 20 -6.91 -9.16 10.13
N LEU A 21 -6.06 -8.15 9.94
CA LEU A 21 -5.57 -7.28 11.02
C LEU A 21 -5.92 -5.82 10.71
N CYS A 22 -6.56 -5.17 11.67
CA CYS A 22 -6.87 -3.76 11.61
C CYS A 22 -6.27 -3.03 12.81
N LEU A 23 -5.48 -2.01 12.52
CA LEU A 23 -4.96 -1.06 13.50
C LEU A 23 -5.69 0.27 13.28
N ASP A 24 -6.46 0.70 14.28
CA ASP A 24 -7.23 1.95 14.20
C ASP A 24 -6.84 2.87 15.36
N LYS A 25 -6.50 4.11 15.02
CA LYS A 25 -6.20 5.23 15.94
C LYS A 25 -5.02 5.01 16.87
N GLY A 26 -4.38 6.12 17.23
CA GLY A 26 -3.34 6.17 18.24
C GLY A 26 -1.94 6.26 17.65
N GLU A 27 -0.96 5.76 18.40
CA GLU A 27 0.44 5.77 18.04
C GLU A 27 1.00 4.36 18.21
N ILE A 28 1.82 3.93 17.26
CA ILE A 28 2.52 2.66 17.28
C ILE A 28 4.00 2.94 17.08
N ASP A 29 4.85 2.37 17.91
CA ASP A 29 6.29 2.44 17.69
C ASP A 29 6.72 1.50 16.56
N ALA A 30 7.91 1.76 16.03
CA ALA A 30 8.46 0.98 14.93
C ALA A 30 8.60 -0.50 15.29
N GLU A 31 8.98 -0.83 16.54
CA GLU A 31 9.16 -2.22 16.97
C GLU A 31 7.85 -3.01 16.92
N CYS A 32 6.73 -2.43 17.36
CA CYS A 32 5.42 -3.06 17.23
C CYS A 32 5.02 -3.20 15.76
N LEU A 33 5.30 -2.19 14.94
CA LEU A 33 4.95 -2.21 13.52
C LEU A 33 5.77 -3.28 12.78
N ASP A 34 7.04 -3.47 13.13
CA ASP A 34 7.89 -4.54 12.59
C ASP A 34 7.29 -5.91 12.85
N LEU A 35 6.79 -6.17 14.07
CA LEU A 35 6.10 -7.43 14.36
C LEU A 35 4.87 -7.64 13.47
N VAL A 36 4.12 -6.57 13.17
CA VAL A 36 3.00 -6.64 12.24
C VAL A 36 3.52 -6.98 10.84
N MET A 37 4.55 -6.30 10.37
CA MET A 37 5.08 -6.52 9.03
C MET A 37 5.69 -7.92 8.86
N GLU A 38 6.26 -8.50 9.92
CA GLU A 38 6.71 -9.89 9.95
C GLU A 38 5.59 -10.92 9.83
N THR A 39 4.33 -10.51 10.04
CA THR A 39 3.16 -11.37 9.81
C THR A 39 2.71 -11.37 8.34
N ALA A 40 3.38 -10.65 7.44
CA ALA A 40 2.96 -10.54 6.05
C ALA A 40 2.84 -11.89 5.36
N HIS A 41 1.71 -12.10 4.70
CA HIS A 41 1.43 -13.29 3.93
C HIS A 41 0.36 -12.98 2.87
N SER A 42 0.38 -13.70 1.74
CA SER A 42 -0.51 -13.48 0.61
C SER A 42 -1.98 -13.86 0.84
N ASN A 43 -2.34 -14.30 2.05
CA ASN A 43 -3.72 -14.57 2.49
C ASN A 43 -4.16 -13.67 3.65
N ARG A 44 -3.37 -12.63 3.95
CA ARG A 44 -3.64 -11.71 5.06
C ARG A 44 -3.91 -10.31 4.56
N ASP A 45 -4.86 -9.68 5.20
CA ASP A 45 -5.23 -8.30 4.97
C ASP A 45 -4.70 -7.43 6.11
N LEU A 46 -4.11 -6.29 5.76
CA LEU A 46 -3.62 -5.32 6.72
C LEU A 46 -4.23 -3.95 6.45
N HIS A 47 -5.01 -3.48 7.41
CA HIS A 47 -5.57 -2.15 7.40
C HIS A 47 -5.01 -1.31 8.55
N ILE A 48 -4.51 -0.12 8.25
CA ILE A 48 -4.04 0.85 9.21
C ILE A 48 -4.75 2.19 8.97
N TYR A 49 -5.59 2.57 9.94
CA TYR A 49 -6.41 3.78 9.91
C TYR A 49 -6.02 4.72 11.05
N GLU A 50 -5.82 6.00 10.75
CA GLU A 50 -5.64 7.08 11.74
C GLU A 50 -4.52 6.82 12.79
N MET A 51 -3.58 5.92 12.49
CA MET A 51 -2.42 5.61 13.33
C MET A 51 -1.24 6.50 12.92
N LYS A 52 -0.54 7.09 13.89
CA LYS A 52 0.71 7.81 13.60
C LYS A 52 1.84 6.81 13.44
N ILE A 53 2.41 6.77 12.23
CA ILE A 53 3.60 6.00 11.89
C ILE A 53 4.75 7.00 11.67
N PRO A 54 5.98 6.70 12.13
CA PRO A 54 7.15 7.53 11.83
C PRO A 54 7.32 7.76 10.32
N GLU A 55 7.55 9.01 9.89
CA GLU A 55 7.63 9.33 8.45
C GLU A 55 8.84 8.68 7.75
N ASP A 56 9.88 8.33 8.49
CA ASP A 56 11.07 7.63 8.02
C ASP A 56 10.96 6.10 8.09
N TYR A 57 9.85 5.56 8.62
CA TYR A 57 9.62 4.13 8.72
C TYR A 57 9.73 3.43 7.37
N TYR A 58 10.36 2.26 7.38
CA TYR A 58 10.55 1.43 6.20
C TYR A 58 10.58 -0.03 6.62
N HIS A 59 9.85 -0.87 5.88
CA HIS A 59 9.89 -2.32 6.10
C HIS A 59 9.67 -3.06 4.78
N GLU A 60 10.50 -4.06 4.49
CA GLU A 60 10.44 -4.77 3.20
C GLU A 60 9.12 -5.55 2.98
N ASN A 61 8.47 -5.95 4.07
CA ASN A 61 7.23 -6.70 4.08
C ASN A 61 5.97 -5.80 4.04
N ALA A 62 6.12 -4.48 4.03
CA ALA A 62 5.01 -3.53 4.12
C ALA A 62 3.94 -3.67 3.03
N PHE A 63 4.28 -4.28 1.88
CA PHE A 63 3.34 -4.47 0.77
C PHE A 63 3.20 -5.95 0.36
N LYS A 64 3.52 -6.89 1.28
CA LYS A 64 3.42 -8.35 1.05
C LYS A 64 2.13 -8.97 1.64
N PHE A 65 1.07 -8.16 1.71
CA PHE A 65 -0.28 -8.56 2.14
C PHE A 65 -1.22 -8.66 0.92
N TYR A 66 -2.37 -9.31 1.11
CA TYR A 66 -3.38 -9.50 0.08
C TYR A 66 -4.21 -8.23 -0.16
N ASP A 67 -4.87 -7.69 0.87
CA ASP A 67 -5.49 -6.36 0.87
C ASP A 67 -4.72 -5.42 1.81
N ILE A 68 -4.36 -4.24 1.31
CA ILE A 68 -3.55 -3.24 2.01
C ILE A 68 -4.30 -1.93 2.04
N LYS A 69 -4.53 -1.38 3.23
CA LYS A 69 -5.12 -0.03 3.38
C LYS A 69 -4.33 0.80 4.37
N TYR A 70 -3.63 1.82 3.88
CA TYR A 70 -2.85 2.75 4.70
C TYR A 70 -3.41 4.17 4.57
N ARG A 71 -4.08 4.66 5.61
CA ARG A 71 -4.71 6.00 5.55
C ARG A 71 -3.72 7.15 5.73
N GLU A 72 -2.85 7.05 6.74
CA GLU A 72 -1.72 7.98 6.94
C GLU A 72 -0.44 7.28 6.47
N ALA A 73 -0.06 7.54 5.22
CA ALA A 73 0.90 6.74 4.46
C ALA A 73 2.08 7.58 3.94
N LYS A 74 2.42 8.67 4.63
CA LYS A 74 3.56 9.54 4.26
C LYS A 74 4.92 8.84 4.28
N TRP A 75 5.03 7.77 5.07
CA TRP A 75 6.20 6.89 5.15
C TRP A 75 6.32 5.95 3.95
N VAL A 76 5.26 5.80 3.15
CA VAL A 76 5.30 4.97 1.95
C VAL A 76 6.16 5.64 0.89
N ARG A 77 7.16 4.90 0.42
CA ARG A 77 8.04 5.24 -0.69
C ARG A 77 7.76 4.37 -1.91
N ILE A 78 8.23 4.79 -3.08
CA ILE A 78 8.04 4.08 -4.34
C ILE A 78 8.61 2.65 -4.28
N GLU A 79 9.71 2.45 -3.54
CA GLU A 79 10.38 1.16 -3.40
C GLU A 79 9.46 0.08 -2.85
N HIS A 80 8.52 0.46 -1.97
CA HIS A 80 7.53 -0.48 -1.47
C HIS A 80 6.56 -0.95 -2.56
N LEU A 81 6.24 -0.12 -3.55
CA LEU A 81 5.35 -0.52 -4.63
C LEU A 81 6.01 -1.57 -5.53
N PHE A 82 7.32 -1.52 -5.70
CA PHE A 82 8.07 -2.52 -6.47
C PHE A 82 8.08 -3.91 -5.82
N THR A 83 7.73 -4.04 -4.54
CA THR A 83 7.67 -5.34 -3.85
C THR A 83 6.30 -6.01 -3.94
N LEU A 84 5.29 -5.32 -4.49
CA LEU A 84 3.96 -5.88 -4.71
C LEU A 84 4.02 -7.11 -5.60
N LYS A 85 3.20 -8.12 -5.27
CA LYS A 85 3.10 -9.35 -6.05
C LYS A 85 1.76 -10.02 -5.82
N ASN A 86 0.90 -9.98 -6.84
CA ASN A 86 -0.45 -10.54 -6.85
C ASN A 86 -1.34 -10.02 -5.71
N SER A 87 -1.17 -8.78 -5.27
CA SER A 87 -2.06 -8.17 -4.26
C SER A 87 -3.43 -7.87 -4.85
N HIS A 88 -4.48 -7.90 -4.03
CA HIS A 88 -5.84 -7.63 -4.46
C HIS A 88 -6.13 -6.13 -4.55
N ILE A 89 -6.14 -5.46 -3.40
CA ILE A 89 -6.42 -4.03 -3.30
C ILE A 89 -5.28 -3.40 -2.51
N VAL A 90 -4.76 -2.29 -3.03
CA VAL A 90 -3.83 -1.42 -2.31
C VAL A 90 -4.45 -0.03 -2.31
N ASN A 91 -4.83 0.45 -1.12
CA ASN A 91 -5.32 1.80 -0.90
C ASN A 91 -4.30 2.59 -0.09
N ILE A 92 -3.75 3.63 -0.69
CA ILE A 92 -2.79 4.53 -0.06
C ILE A 92 -3.47 5.90 0.04
N GLY A 93 -3.76 6.30 1.27
CA GLY A 93 -4.39 7.57 1.59
C GLY A 93 -3.42 8.73 1.47
N ARG A 94 -3.18 9.46 2.56
CA ARG A 94 -2.28 10.61 2.56
C ARG A 94 -0.82 10.15 2.40
N HIS A 95 -0.21 10.43 1.26
CA HIS A 95 1.15 10.00 0.93
C HIS A 95 1.98 11.13 0.30
N ASN A 96 3.28 10.88 0.10
CA ASN A 96 4.23 11.81 -0.52
C ASN A 96 4.63 11.43 -1.96
N LEU A 97 4.09 10.33 -2.50
CA LEU A 97 4.38 9.89 -3.88
C LEU A 97 3.98 10.97 -4.90
N THR A 98 4.90 11.23 -5.83
CA THR A 98 4.72 12.20 -6.92
C THR A 98 4.21 11.54 -8.20
N TYR A 99 3.77 12.33 -9.17
CA TYR A 99 3.43 11.82 -10.50
C TYR A 99 4.61 11.17 -11.23
N PHE A 100 5.84 11.63 -10.97
CA PHE A 100 7.05 10.99 -11.50
C PHE A 100 7.31 9.62 -10.88
N ASP A 101 7.08 9.48 -9.57
CA ASP A 101 7.19 8.19 -8.89
C ASP A 101 6.17 7.20 -9.46
N LEU A 102 4.92 7.65 -9.62
CA LEU A 102 3.85 6.81 -10.15
C LEU A 102 4.06 6.45 -11.63
N ASN A 103 4.55 7.38 -12.45
CA ASN A 103 4.94 7.07 -13.83
C ASN A 103 6.03 5.98 -13.88
N THR A 104 7.04 6.11 -13.03
CA THR A 104 8.12 5.11 -12.88
C THR A 104 7.56 3.76 -12.46
N TYR A 105 6.66 3.74 -11.48
CA TYR A 105 6.00 2.52 -11.03
C TYR A 105 5.11 1.88 -12.11
N ILE A 106 4.31 2.65 -12.84
CA ILE A 106 3.46 2.11 -13.91
C ILE A 106 4.32 1.52 -15.03
N LYS A 107 5.42 2.18 -15.43
CA LYS A 107 6.37 1.62 -16.40
C LYS A 107 7.00 0.32 -15.91
N PHE A 108 7.35 0.23 -14.63
CA PHE A 108 7.84 -1.01 -14.03
C PHE A 108 6.76 -2.11 -14.09
N TRP A 109 5.52 -1.79 -13.71
CA TRP A 109 4.41 -2.73 -13.71
C TRP A 109 4.11 -3.27 -15.11
N ILE A 110 4.00 -2.42 -16.14
CA ILE A 110 3.74 -2.84 -17.53
C ILE A 110 4.78 -3.86 -18.02
N ASN A 111 6.04 -3.72 -17.59
CA ASN A 111 7.14 -4.57 -18.01
C ASN A 111 7.38 -5.79 -17.10
N ASN A 112 6.59 -5.94 -16.03
CA ASN A 112 6.77 -7.03 -15.07
C ASN A 112 6.15 -8.35 -15.58
N ASP A 113 6.72 -9.49 -15.20
CA ASP A 113 6.27 -10.82 -15.62
C ASP A 113 5.11 -11.38 -14.78
N HIS A 114 4.70 -10.66 -13.74
CA HIS A 114 3.57 -10.99 -12.91
C HIS A 114 2.72 -9.76 -12.59
N ASP A 115 1.47 -10.00 -12.22
CA ASP A 115 0.57 -8.95 -11.77
C ASP A 115 1.07 -8.39 -10.43
N MET A 116 1.24 -7.07 -10.36
CA MET A 116 1.65 -6.39 -9.13
C MET A 116 0.46 -6.30 -8.16
N VAL A 117 -0.65 -5.71 -8.63
CA VAL A 117 -1.86 -5.48 -7.83
C VAL A 117 -3.10 -5.41 -8.73
N ARG A 118 -4.26 -5.93 -8.30
CA ARG A 118 -5.49 -5.84 -9.09
C ARG A 118 -6.13 -4.45 -9.08
N LEU A 119 -6.07 -3.73 -7.95
CA LEU A 119 -6.54 -2.35 -7.82
C LEU A 119 -5.59 -1.53 -6.94
N LEU A 120 -4.98 -0.50 -7.53
CA LEU A 120 -4.24 0.53 -6.81
C LEU A 120 -5.08 1.80 -6.73
N ALA A 121 -5.39 2.24 -5.51
CA ALA A 121 -6.10 3.48 -5.22
C ALA A 121 -5.21 4.44 -4.44
N LEU A 122 -5.09 5.66 -4.93
CA LEU A 122 -4.21 6.70 -4.41
C LEU A 122 -5.00 8.01 -4.27
N ASN A 123 -4.78 8.75 -3.17
CA ASN A 123 -5.36 10.07 -2.99
C ASN A 123 -4.43 11.15 -3.54
N MET A 124 -4.68 11.58 -4.77
CA MET A 124 -3.96 12.69 -5.42
C MET A 124 -4.77 13.99 -5.37
N SER A 125 -4.09 15.14 -5.24
CA SER A 125 -4.75 16.46 -5.20
C SER A 125 -5.29 16.93 -6.56
N THR A 126 -4.53 16.69 -7.63
CA THR A 126 -4.77 17.25 -8.96
C THR A 126 -4.34 16.25 -10.01
N PHE A 127 -5.23 15.78 -10.88
CA PHE A 127 -4.89 14.77 -11.87
C PHE A 127 -4.03 15.36 -13.02
N GLU A 128 -2.76 14.94 -13.11
CA GLU A 128 -1.78 15.40 -14.11
C GLU A 128 -1.38 14.26 -15.07
N PRO A 129 -2.22 13.93 -16.07
CA PRO A 129 -2.00 12.78 -16.96
C PRO A 129 -0.74 12.91 -17.82
N GLU A 130 -0.33 14.14 -18.15
CA GLU A 130 0.85 14.41 -18.97
C GLU A 130 2.14 13.94 -18.29
N ILE A 131 2.23 14.04 -16.96
CA ILE A 131 3.37 13.55 -16.18
C ILE A 131 3.18 12.06 -15.86
N LEU A 132 1.97 11.68 -15.42
CA LEU A 132 1.68 10.31 -14.99
C LEU A 132 1.90 9.29 -16.11
N PHE A 133 1.55 9.65 -17.35
CA PHE A 133 1.61 8.76 -18.50
C PHE A 133 2.69 9.15 -19.51
N ASP A 134 3.65 9.99 -19.12
CA ASP A 134 4.79 10.31 -19.97
C ASP A 134 5.48 9.02 -20.45
N GLY A 135 5.68 8.88 -21.76
CA GLY A 135 6.26 7.70 -22.38
C GLY A 135 5.41 6.41 -22.31
N ILE A 136 4.13 6.50 -21.95
CA ILE A 136 3.17 5.39 -21.93
C ILE A 136 2.10 5.64 -23.01
N VAL A 137 1.77 4.61 -23.79
CA VAL A 137 0.64 4.68 -24.74
C VAL A 137 -0.65 4.57 -23.95
N VAL A 138 -1.52 5.57 -24.07
CA VAL A 138 -2.80 5.61 -23.34
C VAL A 138 -3.97 5.78 -24.30
N PHE A 139 -4.98 4.94 -24.17
CA PHE A 139 -6.24 5.11 -24.85
C PHE A 139 -7.22 5.91 -23.99
N LEU A 140 -7.72 7.02 -24.57
CA LEU A 140 -8.74 7.85 -23.93
C LEU A 140 -10.13 7.32 -24.26
N ALA A 141 -10.83 6.82 -23.25
CA ALA A 141 -12.22 6.43 -23.36
C ALA A 141 -13.13 7.42 -22.63
N ARG A 142 -14.30 7.73 -23.19
CA ARG A 142 -15.30 8.56 -22.53
C ARG A 142 -16.58 7.78 -22.34
N ARG A 143 -17.07 7.68 -21.10
CA ARG A 143 -18.33 6.99 -20.78
C ARG A 143 -19.12 7.79 -19.75
N ARG A 144 -20.37 8.12 -20.06
CA ARG A 144 -21.28 8.88 -19.18
C ARG A 144 -20.66 10.20 -18.66
N GLY A 145 -19.92 10.89 -19.52
CA GLY A 145 -19.27 12.15 -19.17
C GLY A 145 -17.92 12.03 -18.44
N LEU A 146 -17.56 10.82 -17.96
CA LEU A 146 -16.28 10.54 -17.33
C LEU A 146 -15.23 10.16 -18.39
N THR A 147 -14.00 10.63 -18.20
CA THR A 147 -12.82 10.27 -19.01
C THR A 147 -12.02 9.20 -18.30
N PHE A 148 -11.68 8.13 -19.01
CA PHE A 148 -10.88 7.02 -18.57
C PHE A 148 -9.60 6.96 -19.39
N HIS A 149 -8.47 6.74 -18.72
CA HIS A 149 -7.17 6.54 -19.32
C HIS A 149 -6.86 5.05 -19.21
N LEU A 150 -6.85 4.35 -20.34
CA LEU A 150 -6.58 2.92 -20.40
C LEU A 150 -5.13 2.74 -20.85
N VAL A 151 -4.35 2.07 -20.01
CA VAL A 151 -2.91 1.77 -20.18
C VAL A 151 -2.75 0.32 -20.61
#